data_AF-A0A0G0TPC4-F1
#
_entry.id   AF-A0A0G0TPC4-F1
#
_cell.length_a   1.000
_cell.length_b   1.000
_cell.length_c   1.000
_cell.angle_alpha   90.00
_cell.angle_beta   90.00
_cell.angle_gamma   90.00
#
_symmetry.space_group_name_H-M   'P 1'
#
loop_
_entity.id
_entity.type
_entity.pdbx_description
1 polymer ?
#
loop_
_entity_poly.entity_id
_entity_poly.type
_entity_poly.pdbx_seq_one_letter_code
_entity_poly.pdbx_strand_id
1 'polypeptide(L)'
;MPKNKLLMLVGIAATAALVVVGIIWASSVKQPDTFSDQNPSSVNQNEDTPTDMDDMSDSDMEMMDDSVTPTPPPPPTTVTPPPTTTTSPPTPPTPPATVTVNVSISNFAYVPAELHISPGTTVVWTNNDSAGHTVTSESGIELDSVLLGNGESFSHTFNTSGEFNYLCKPHPWMKGKVIVQ
;
A
#
# COMPACT_ATOMS: atom_id res chain seq x y z
N MET A 1 3.46 -0.69 64.17
CA MET A 1 2.18 -0.17 63.60
C MET A 1 2.41 0.17 62.13
N PRO A 2 1.83 -0.55 61.16
CA PRO A 2 1.82 -0.09 59.78
C PRO A 2 0.43 0.46 59.42
N LYS A 3 0.37 1.77 59.24
CA LYS A 3 -0.60 2.46 58.38
C LYS A 3 0.30 3.01 57.26
N ASN A 4 0.07 2.74 55.98
CA ASN A 4 -0.93 3.47 55.19
C ASN A 4 -1.20 2.67 53.91
N LYS A 5 -2.46 2.30 53.67
CA LYS A 5 -3.00 2.00 52.35
C LYS A 5 -3.17 3.35 51.63
N LEU A 6 -2.54 3.52 50.47
CA LEU A 6 -2.94 4.54 49.50
C LEU A 6 -3.23 3.84 48.17
N LEU A 7 -4.52 3.67 47.91
CA LEU A 7 -5.08 3.18 46.67
C LEU A 7 -5.21 4.41 45.76
N MET A 8 -4.36 4.56 44.74
CA MET A 8 -4.60 5.53 43.66
C MET A 8 -5.34 4.81 42.53
N LEU A 9 -6.65 5.02 42.47
CA LEU A 9 -7.41 4.87 41.24
C LEU A 9 -7.13 6.11 40.39
N VAL A 10 -6.41 5.96 39.28
CA VAL A 10 -6.41 6.95 38.21
C VAL A 10 -7.38 6.45 37.14
N GLY A 11 -8.60 6.97 37.16
CA GLY A 11 -9.55 6.83 36.08
C GLY A 11 -9.13 7.76 34.93
N ILE A 12 -8.65 7.18 33.83
CA ILE A 12 -8.45 7.93 32.59
C ILE A 12 -9.78 7.90 31.84
N ALA A 13 -10.45 9.06 31.81
CA ALA A 13 -11.60 9.29 30.97
C ALA A 13 -11.15 9.31 29.50
N ALA A 14 -11.60 8.34 28.71
CA ALA A 14 -11.46 8.36 27.27
C ALA A 14 -12.52 9.28 26.66
N THR A 15 -12.14 10.50 26.27
CA THR A 15 -12.96 11.35 25.41
C THR A 15 -12.71 10.96 23.96
N ALA A 16 -13.66 10.22 23.37
CA ALA A 16 -13.68 9.93 21.94
C ALA A 16 -14.09 11.19 21.15
N ALA A 17 -13.18 11.74 20.34
CA ALA A 17 -13.50 12.75 19.34
C ALA A 17 -13.93 12.04 18.05
N LEU A 18 -15.19 12.26 17.65
CA LEU A 18 -15.74 11.83 16.37
C LEU A 18 -15.14 12.69 15.25
N VAL A 19 -14.33 12.09 14.36
CA VAL A 19 -13.97 12.70 13.08
C VAL A 19 -14.98 12.18 12.04
N VAL A 20 -15.84 13.09 11.58
CA VAL A 20 -16.80 12.85 10.50
C VAL A 20 -16.05 12.80 9.17
N VAL A 21 -16.08 11.64 8.52
CA VAL A 21 -15.59 11.42 7.15
C VAL A 21 -16.52 12.14 6.17
N GLY A 22 -16.00 13.17 5.49
CA GLY A 22 -16.66 13.83 4.37
C GLY A 22 -16.04 13.39 3.04
N ILE A 23 -16.74 12.52 2.31
CA ILE A 23 -16.44 12.17 0.91
C ILE A 23 -17.21 13.16 0.02
N ILE A 24 -16.53 13.96 -0.79
CA ILE A 24 -17.12 14.59 -1.97
C ILE A 24 -16.15 14.47 -3.14
N TRP A 25 -16.57 13.74 -4.18
CA TRP A 25 -15.96 13.72 -5.50
C TRP A 25 -16.39 14.95 -6.31
N ALA A 26 -15.44 15.62 -6.96
CA ALA A 26 -15.73 16.42 -8.16
C ALA A 26 -14.46 16.60 -9.02
N SER A 27 -14.46 15.91 -10.16
CA SER A 27 -13.55 16.13 -11.27
C SER A 27 -13.75 17.52 -11.87
N SER A 28 -12.67 18.20 -12.27
CA SER A 28 -12.74 19.21 -13.32
C SER A 28 -11.42 19.29 -14.08
N VAL A 29 -11.53 19.13 -15.40
CA VAL A 29 -10.44 19.02 -16.36
C VAL A 29 -10.29 20.36 -17.08
N LYS A 30 -9.08 20.92 -17.16
CA LYS A 30 -8.66 21.83 -18.24
C LYS A 30 -7.12 21.94 -18.34
N GLN A 31 -6.53 21.05 -19.16
CA GLN A 31 -5.77 21.29 -20.41
C GLN A 31 -4.58 22.32 -20.44
N PRO A 32 -3.66 22.21 -21.43
CA PRO A 32 -2.23 22.03 -21.18
C PRO A 32 -1.37 23.23 -21.60
N ASP A 33 -0.18 23.34 -21.00
CA ASP A 33 0.88 24.19 -21.52
C ASP A 33 1.96 23.32 -22.18
N THR A 34 1.95 23.32 -23.52
CA THR A 34 3.10 22.99 -24.34
C THR A 34 4.14 24.10 -24.23
N PHE A 35 5.41 23.82 -23.90
CA PHE A 35 6.55 24.40 -24.63
C PHE A 35 7.91 23.84 -24.19
N SER A 36 8.75 23.58 -25.19
CA SER A 36 10.22 23.51 -25.20
C SER A 36 10.92 22.22 -24.77
N ASP A 37 11.24 21.46 -25.81
CA ASP A 37 12.46 20.65 -25.96
C ASP A 37 13.71 21.30 -25.37
N GLN A 38 14.44 20.56 -24.53
CA GLN A 38 15.91 20.43 -24.61
C GLN A 38 16.37 19.21 -23.81
N ASN A 39 16.60 18.11 -24.53
CA ASN A 39 17.54 17.05 -24.14
C ASN A 39 18.95 17.50 -24.58
N PRO A 40 19.97 17.37 -23.72
CA PRO A 40 21.23 16.86 -24.24
C PRO A 40 21.82 15.79 -23.32
N SER A 41 21.49 14.53 -23.62
CA SER A 41 22.21 13.37 -23.13
C SER A 41 23.44 13.17 -24.01
N SER A 42 24.61 13.28 -23.38
CA SER A 42 25.90 13.00 -23.98
C SER A 42 26.05 11.50 -24.28
N VAL A 43 26.33 11.22 -25.54
CA VAL A 43 27.29 10.23 -26.08
C VAL A 43 27.67 9.06 -25.15
N ASN A 44 27.31 7.85 -25.58
CA ASN A 44 28.28 6.76 -25.64
C ASN A 44 28.06 5.94 -26.93
N GLN A 45 29.12 5.89 -27.73
CA GLN A 45 29.20 5.10 -28.95
C GLN A 45 29.59 3.67 -28.60
N ASN A 46 28.88 2.70 -29.16
CA ASN A 46 29.41 1.37 -29.39
C ASN A 46 28.92 0.92 -30.77
N GLU A 47 29.80 1.14 -31.73
CA GLU A 47 29.67 0.65 -33.10
C GLU A 47 30.16 -0.79 -33.09
N ASP A 48 29.29 -1.73 -33.46
CA ASP A 48 29.73 -2.96 -34.09
C ASP A 48 28.76 -3.36 -35.19
N THR A 49 29.29 -4.10 -36.13
CA THR A 49 29.18 -3.92 -37.58
C THR A 49 28.15 -4.86 -38.24
N PRO A 50 27.83 -4.65 -39.54
CA PRO A 50 26.61 -5.11 -40.17
C PRO A 50 26.75 -6.48 -40.84
N THR A 51 25.65 -7.24 -40.84
CA THR A 51 25.42 -8.32 -41.81
C THR A 51 24.16 -8.00 -42.61
N ASP A 52 24.35 -7.36 -43.76
CA ASP A 52 23.47 -7.51 -44.91
C ASP A 52 23.58 -8.95 -45.42
N MET A 53 22.48 -9.70 -45.42
CA MET A 53 22.26 -10.86 -46.27
C MET A 53 20.79 -10.89 -46.70
N ASP A 54 20.57 -10.44 -47.93
CA ASP A 54 19.74 -11.06 -48.96
C ASP A 54 18.22 -11.17 -48.73
N ASP A 55 17.51 -10.26 -49.41
CA ASP A 55 16.57 -10.56 -50.50
C ASP A 55 16.20 -12.05 -50.68
N MET A 56 14.91 -12.38 -50.51
CA MET A 56 14.20 -13.31 -51.41
C MET A 56 12.68 -13.16 -51.27
N SER A 57 12.10 -12.59 -52.32
CA SER A 57 10.91 -13.09 -53.04
C SER A 57 9.63 -13.41 -52.25
N ASP A 58 8.69 -12.47 -52.38
CA ASP A 58 7.34 -12.70 -52.88
C ASP A 58 7.11 -14.13 -53.44
N SER A 59 6.31 -14.92 -52.74
CA SER A 59 5.70 -16.14 -53.26
C SER A 59 4.34 -16.34 -52.63
N ASP A 60 3.39 -15.67 -53.28
CA ASP A 60 2.01 -16.07 -53.49
C ASP A 60 1.86 -17.61 -53.53
N MET A 61 1.15 -18.17 -52.55
CA MET A 61 0.59 -19.52 -52.65
C MET A 61 -0.75 -19.59 -51.94
N GLU A 62 -1.81 -19.33 -52.70
CA GLU A 62 -3.19 -19.66 -52.37
C GLU A 62 -3.41 -21.18 -52.20
N MET A 63 -4.52 -21.50 -51.52
CA MET A 63 -5.26 -22.78 -51.47
C MET A 63 -4.76 -23.83 -50.48
N MET A 64 -5.34 -23.87 -49.27
CA MET A 64 -6.27 -24.94 -48.85
C MET A 64 -7.27 -24.41 -47.82
N ASP A 65 -8.53 -24.34 -48.26
CA ASP A 65 -9.72 -24.46 -47.44
C ASP A 65 -9.68 -25.79 -46.68
N ASP A 66 -9.75 -25.73 -45.35
CA ASP A 66 -10.30 -26.79 -44.53
C ASP A 66 -11.15 -26.15 -43.44
N SER A 67 -12.39 -25.87 -43.82
CA SER A 67 -13.52 -25.64 -42.93
C SER A 67 -13.62 -26.75 -41.89
N VAL A 68 -13.07 -26.52 -40.69
CA VAL A 68 -13.43 -27.29 -39.49
C VAL A 68 -14.42 -26.45 -38.69
N THR A 69 -15.69 -26.61 -39.02
CA THR A 69 -16.78 -26.08 -38.20
C THR A 69 -16.82 -26.87 -36.89
N PRO A 70 -16.66 -26.26 -35.70
CA PRO A 70 -16.87 -26.99 -34.46
C PRO A 70 -18.34 -27.39 -34.38
N THR A 71 -18.59 -28.70 -34.26
CA THR A 71 -19.94 -29.22 -34.02
C THR A 71 -20.43 -28.68 -32.67
N PRO A 72 -21.62 -28.06 -32.59
CA PRO A 72 -22.16 -27.63 -31.31
C PRO A 72 -22.40 -28.85 -30.41
N PRO A 73 -22.11 -28.76 -29.09
CA PRO A 73 -22.37 -29.85 -28.16
C PRO A 73 -23.88 -30.17 -28.13
N PRO A 74 -24.27 -31.43 -27.87
CA PRO A 74 -25.68 -31.79 -27.73
C PRO A 74 -26.31 -30.99 -26.58
N PRO A 75 -27.61 -30.65 -26.67
CA PRO A 75 -28.32 -29.99 -25.59
C PRO A 75 -28.25 -30.88 -24.33
N PRO A 76 -28.02 -30.29 -23.15
CA PRO A 76 -28.02 -31.05 -21.91
C PRO A 76 -29.38 -31.71 -21.72
N THR A 77 -29.38 -33.01 -21.42
CA THR A 77 -30.57 -33.72 -20.98
C THR A 77 -31.06 -33.10 -19.68
N THR A 78 -32.29 -32.58 -19.70
CA THR A 78 -32.96 -32.00 -18.53
C THR A 78 -33.22 -33.10 -17.50
N VAL A 79 -32.27 -33.30 -16.59
CA VAL A 79 -32.54 -34.02 -15.34
C VAL A 79 -33.10 -33.00 -14.37
N THR A 80 -34.40 -33.07 -14.10
CA THR A 80 -35.08 -32.22 -13.11
C THR A 80 -34.41 -32.41 -11.75
N PRO A 81 -33.81 -31.37 -11.14
CA PRO A 81 -33.29 -31.49 -9.78
C PRO A 81 -34.46 -31.68 -8.80
N PRO A 82 -34.29 -32.48 -7.73
CA PRO A 82 -35.25 -32.55 -6.63
C PRO A 82 -35.42 -31.17 -6.01
N PRO A 83 -36.58 -30.88 -5.35
CA PRO A 83 -36.81 -29.58 -4.72
C PRO A 83 -35.69 -29.31 -3.70
N THR A 84 -34.84 -28.34 -4.02
CA THR A 84 -33.80 -27.87 -3.13
C THR A 84 -34.47 -27.14 -1.97
N THR A 85 -34.25 -27.63 -0.75
CA THR A 85 -34.51 -26.85 0.46
C THR A 85 -33.66 -25.59 0.40
N THR A 86 -34.29 -24.44 0.14
CA THR A 86 -33.64 -23.13 0.14
C THR A 86 -33.07 -22.84 1.52
N THR A 87 -31.78 -23.14 1.69
CA THR A 87 -30.97 -22.63 2.80
C THR A 87 -30.34 -21.35 2.27
N SER A 88 -30.44 -20.24 3.02
CA SER A 88 -29.85 -18.96 2.61
C SER A 88 -28.35 -19.15 2.28
N PRO A 89 -27.82 -18.44 1.26
CA PRO A 89 -26.40 -18.45 0.99
C PRO A 89 -25.62 -18.04 2.25
N PRO A 90 -24.50 -18.71 2.57
CA PRO A 90 -23.69 -18.34 3.71
C PRO A 90 -23.25 -16.88 3.56
N THR A 91 -23.39 -16.09 4.62
CA THR A 91 -22.91 -14.72 4.66
C THR A 91 -21.41 -14.72 4.32
N PRO A 92 -20.93 -13.86 3.40
CA PRO A 92 -19.51 -13.70 3.16
C PRO A 92 -18.78 -13.48 4.50
N PRO A 93 -17.64 -14.15 4.74
CA PRO A 93 -16.90 -13.93 5.97
C PRO A 93 -16.59 -12.44 6.10
N THR A 94 -16.96 -11.84 7.23
CA THR A 94 -16.61 -10.46 7.55
C THR A 94 -15.09 -10.35 7.52
N PRO A 95 -14.50 -9.41 6.76
CA PRO A 95 -13.06 -9.19 6.78
C PRO A 95 -12.61 -8.96 8.23
N PRO A 96 -11.47 -9.53 8.67
CA PRO A 96 -10.93 -9.27 9.98
C PRO A 96 -10.81 -7.76 10.24
N ALA A 97 -11.17 -7.31 11.44
CA ALA A 97 -11.01 -5.90 11.81
C ALA A 97 -9.52 -5.55 11.81
N THR A 98 -9.13 -4.53 11.05
CA THR A 98 -7.76 -3.99 11.05
C THR A 98 -7.46 -3.33 12.39
N VAL A 99 -6.38 -3.75 13.05
CA VAL A 99 -5.88 -3.10 14.26
C VAL A 99 -5.04 -1.89 13.86
N THR A 100 -5.32 -0.73 14.46
CA THR A 100 -4.57 0.51 14.23
C THR A 100 -3.87 0.97 15.50
N VAL A 101 -2.59 1.34 15.39
CA VAL A 101 -1.78 1.89 16.49
C VAL A 101 -1.17 3.23 16.05
N ASN A 102 -1.13 4.20 16.96
CA ASN A 102 -0.60 5.54 16.67
C ASN A 102 0.79 5.76 17.26
N VAL A 103 1.63 6.49 16.52
CA VAL A 103 2.92 7.01 16.94
C VAL A 103 2.91 8.53 16.73
N SER A 104 3.16 9.29 17.78
CA SER A 104 3.29 10.75 17.70
C SER A 104 4.74 11.11 17.35
N ILE A 105 4.95 12.04 16.42
CA ILE A 105 6.23 12.72 16.24
C ILE A 105 6.13 14.05 16.99
N SER A 106 6.89 14.20 18.06
CA SER A 106 6.88 15.39 18.90
C SER A 106 8.20 15.56 19.64
N ASN A 107 8.63 16.79 19.86
CA ASN A 107 9.91 17.13 20.49
C ASN A 107 11.11 16.46 19.80
N PHE A 108 11.10 16.38 18.47
CA PHE A 108 12.12 15.68 17.68
C PHE A 108 12.30 14.23 18.17
N ALA A 109 11.19 13.51 18.37
CA ALA A 109 11.20 12.10 18.74
C ALA A 109 9.94 11.38 18.24
N TYR A 110 10.05 10.07 18.00
CA TYR A 110 8.90 9.19 17.84
C TYR A 110 8.41 8.73 19.22
N VAL A 111 7.11 8.77 19.45
CA VAL A 111 6.49 8.44 20.73
C VAL A 111 5.32 7.46 20.50
N PRO A 112 5.43 6.20 20.94
CA PRO A 112 6.62 5.57 21.52
C PRO A 112 7.76 5.42 20.49
N ALA A 113 9.00 5.33 20.97
CA ALA A 113 10.16 5.07 20.12
C ALA A 113 10.30 3.59 19.73
N GLU A 114 9.79 2.69 20.58
CA GLU A 114 9.74 1.25 20.31
C GLU A 114 8.29 0.78 20.42
N LEU A 115 7.83 0.03 19.43
CA LEU A 115 6.48 -0.47 19.35
C LEU A 115 6.47 -1.98 19.09
N HIS A 116 5.71 -2.74 19.88
CA HIS A 116 5.44 -4.16 19.64
C HIS A 116 4.02 -4.35 19.12
N ILE A 117 3.87 -5.03 17.99
CA ILE A 117 2.58 -5.28 17.34
C ILE A 117 2.50 -6.70 16.79
N SER A 118 1.29 -7.17 16.52
CA SER A 118 1.07 -8.41 15.77
C SER A 118 1.00 -8.16 14.27
N PRO A 119 1.33 -9.16 13.43
CA PRO A 119 1.13 -9.07 11.98
C PRO A 119 -0.29 -8.64 11.61
N GLY A 120 -0.42 -7.83 10.56
CA GLY A 120 -1.66 -7.22 10.10
C GLY A 120 -2.01 -5.88 10.77
N THR A 121 -1.19 -5.39 11.70
CA THR A 121 -1.42 -4.09 12.37
C THR A 121 -0.98 -2.93 11.48
N THR A 122 -1.84 -1.91 11.36
CA THR A 122 -1.52 -0.62 10.74
C THR A 122 -0.96 0.33 11.79
N VAL A 123 0.24 0.85 11.56
CA VAL A 123 0.83 1.92 12.37
C VAL A 123 0.63 3.24 11.65
N VAL A 124 0.20 4.27 12.40
CA VAL A 124 0.00 5.64 11.91
C VAL A 124 0.94 6.57 12.66
N TRP A 125 1.84 7.22 11.95
CA TRP A 125 2.68 8.28 12.48
C TRP A 125 2.06 9.62 12.17
N THR A 126 1.91 10.48 13.18
CA THR A 126 1.38 11.84 13.02
C THR A 126 2.41 12.85 13.48
N ASN A 127 2.70 13.85 12.65
CA ASN A 127 3.62 14.91 13.02
C ASN A 127 2.93 16.00 13.83
N ASN A 128 3.28 16.10 15.11
CA ASN A 128 2.78 17.13 16.03
C ASN A 128 3.82 18.25 16.27
N ASP A 129 5.01 18.15 15.69
CA ASP A 129 6.00 19.22 15.69
C ASP A 129 5.74 20.24 14.59
N SER A 130 6.30 21.45 14.74
CA SER A 130 6.30 22.47 13.68
C SER A 130 7.35 22.19 12.60
N ALA A 131 8.38 21.41 12.92
CA ALA A 131 9.40 20.99 11.96
C ALA A 131 8.86 19.86 11.07
N GLY A 132 9.37 19.76 9.84
CA GLY A 132 9.05 18.65 8.94
C GLY A 132 9.79 17.38 9.33
N HIS A 133 9.09 16.24 9.36
CA HIS A 133 9.67 14.94 9.70
C HIS A 133 9.33 13.88 8.65
N THR A 134 10.12 12.81 8.59
CA THR A 134 9.85 11.65 7.74
C THR A 134 9.82 10.40 8.60
N VAL A 135 9.20 9.34 8.11
CA VAL A 135 9.33 7.97 8.61
C VAL A 135 10.02 7.18 7.49
N THR A 136 11.30 6.87 7.68
CA THR A 136 12.11 6.24 6.63
C THR A 136 12.86 5.05 7.20
N SER A 137 12.80 3.90 6.53
CA SER A 137 13.60 2.73 6.86
C SER A 137 15.08 3.09 7.00
N GLU A 138 15.69 2.69 8.13
CA GLU A 138 17.15 2.83 8.32
C GLU A 138 17.90 1.84 7.40
N SER A 139 17.28 0.69 7.14
CA SER A 139 17.72 -0.31 6.18
C SER A 139 16.54 -0.85 5.40
N GLY A 140 16.70 -1.08 4.09
CA GLY A 140 15.62 -1.54 3.21
C GLY A 140 14.78 -0.39 2.66
N ILE A 141 13.57 -0.72 2.18
CA ILE A 141 12.67 0.22 1.47
C ILE A 141 11.23 0.20 2.01
N GLU A 142 10.99 -0.45 3.14
CA GLU A 142 9.63 -0.72 3.65
C GLU A 142 8.87 0.56 4.03
N LEU A 143 9.59 1.53 4.60
CA LEU A 143 9.06 2.81 5.04
C LEU A 143 9.75 3.93 4.26
N ASP A 144 8.97 4.68 3.50
CA ASP A 144 9.45 5.86 2.76
C ASP A 144 8.35 6.92 2.70
N SER A 145 8.11 7.59 3.84
CA SER A 145 7.19 8.72 3.83
C SER A 145 7.78 9.90 3.06
N VAL A 146 6.91 10.72 2.48
CA VAL A 146 7.25 12.11 2.14
C VAL A 146 7.54 12.91 3.42
N LEU A 147 8.03 14.15 3.26
CA LEU A 147 8.17 15.07 4.39
C LEU A 147 6.77 15.43 4.92
N LEU A 148 6.51 15.06 6.17
CA LEU A 148 5.27 15.34 6.90
C LEU A 148 5.39 16.72 7.56
N GLY A 149 4.54 17.66 7.18
CA GLY A 149 4.31 18.91 7.90
C GLY A 149 3.50 18.72 9.18
N ASN A 150 3.23 19.81 9.90
CA ASN A 150 2.44 19.76 11.13
C ASN A 150 1.00 19.24 10.86
N GLY A 151 0.56 18.27 11.64
CA GLY A 151 -0.73 17.59 11.53
C GLY A 151 -0.79 16.50 10.46
N GLU A 152 0.22 16.40 9.58
CA GLU A 152 0.24 15.38 8.53
C GLU A 152 0.61 14.01 9.10
N SER A 153 0.17 12.96 8.39
CA SER A 153 0.35 11.58 8.84
C SER A 153 0.81 10.66 7.73
N PHE A 154 1.52 9.61 8.13
CA PHE A 154 1.91 8.48 7.30
C PHE A 154 1.41 7.19 7.95
N SER A 155 1.00 6.20 7.14
CA SER A 155 0.51 4.92 7.65
C SER A 155 1.13 3.75 6.91
N HIS A 156 1.43 2.67 7.63
CA HIS A 156 1.95 1.42 7.05
C HIS A 156 1.39 0.21 7.79
N THR A 157 1.03 -0.85 7.05
CA THR A 157 0.52 -2.11 7.61
C THR A 157 1.60 -3.18 7.56
N PHE A 158 2.01 -3.65 8.73
CA PHE A 158 3.05 -4.66 8.85
C PHE A 158 2.45 -6.07 8.81
N ASN A 159 2.66 -6.78 7.71
CA ASN A 159 2.10 -8.13 7.53
C ASN A 159 3.07 -9.27 7.87
N THR A 160 4.36 -8.95 8.08
CA THR A 160 5.41 -9.94 8.27
C THR A 160 6.14 -9.69 9.58
N SER A 161 6.35 -10.76 10.34
CA SER A 161 7.14 -10.71 11.57
C SER A 161 8.58 -10.25 11.28
N GLY A 162 9.14 -9.45 12.19
CA GLY A 162 10.48 -8.88 12.01
C GLY A 162 10.70 -7.61 12.81
N GLU A 163 11.92 -7.08 12.73
CA GLU A 163 12.28 -5.79 13.31
C GLU A 163 12.48 -4.76 12.19
N PHE A 164 11.80 -3.61 12.33
CA PHE A 164 11.79 -2.54 11.35
C PHE A 164 12.33 -1.27 12.01
N ASN A 165 13.63 -1.02 11.84
CA ASN A 165 14.30 0.19 12.30
C ASN A 165 14.09 1.33 11.30
N TYR A 166 13.77 2.52 11.80
CA TYR A 166 13.53 3.69 10.97
C TYR A 166 14.06 4.97 11.61
N LEU A 167 14.31 5.97 10.77
CA LEU A 167 14.83 7.27 11.13
C LEU A 167 14.11 8.40 10.40
N CYS A 168 14.35 9.62 10.85
CA CYS A 168 13.95 10.84 10.14
C CYS A 168 15.09 11.31 9.24
N LYS A 169 14.88 11.44 7.92
CA LYS A 169 15.94 11.82 6.96
C LYS A 169 16.59 13.18 7.30
N PRO A 170 15.83 14.26 7.58
CA PRO A 170 16.43 15.55 7.97
C PRO A 170 17.07 15.54 9.38
N HIS A 171 16.72 14.57 10.23
CA HIS A 171 17.14 14.48 11.62
C HIS A 171 17.60 13.05 11.96
N PRO A 172 18.76 12.57 11.46
CA PRO A 172 19.10 11.13 11.53
C PRO A 172 19.30 10.54 12.93
N TRP A 173 19.44 11.39 13.95
CA TRP A 173 19.46 10.97 15.36
C TRP A 173 18.07 10.56 15.88
N MET A 174 17.01 10.98 15.20
CA MET A 174 15.63 10.64 15.50
C MET A 174 15.35 9.23 14.99
N LYS A 175 15.32 8.25 15.89
CA LYS A 175 15.15 6.83 15.56
C LYS A 175 13.96 6.22 16.26
N GLY A 176 13.32 5.27 15.58
CA GLY A 176 12.29 4.41 16.15
C GLY A 176 12.39 3.00 15.60
N LYS A 177 11.63 2.09 16.20
CA LYS A 177 11.62 0.68 15.81
C LYS A 177 10.23 0.07 16.03
N VAL A 178 9.78 -0.70 15.05
CA VAL A 178 8.61 -1.56 15.17
C VAL A 178 9.06 -3.02 15.21
N ILE A 179 8.60 -3.77 16.21
CA ILE A 179 8.82 -5.21 16.36
C ILE A 179 7.48 -5.91 16.11
N VAL A 180 7.45 -6.78 15.11
CA VAL A 180 6.26 -7.51 14.68
C VAL A 180 6.39 -8.96 15.08
N GLN A 181 5.50 -9.46 15.95
CA GLN A 181 5.54 -10.81 16.53
C GLN A 181 4.17 -11.37 16.90
#